data_AF-A0AAV3BBL2-F1
#
_entry.id   AF-A0AAV3BBL2-F1
#
_cell.length_a   1.000
_cell.length_b   1.000
_cell.length_c   1.000
_cell.angle_alpha   90.00
_cell.angle_beta   90.00
_cell.angle_gamma   90.00
#
_symmetry.space_group_name_H-M   'P 1'
#
loop_
_entity.id
_entity.type
_entity.pdbx_description
1 polymer ?
#
loop_
_entity_poly.entity_id
_entity_poly.type
_entity_poly.pdbx_seq_one_letter_code
_entity_poly.pdbx_strand_id
1 'polypeptide(L)'
;MAKSFLRSGSLDDILALGENGQPIYTSALQIREALRLKKQQHIVDCLAIPQINEQGNRIDWYAPFEGKVTSWIAASSTERKAAVKQLAICLASASDISLRAKKSEKAAQQLFGALLAKALQFPDQNHVYLVSGKPVITFWGFVSQDKKMRSDPLDCLRQSTDVVESAIKVESIVKAESTVVPPEIRAKTVVTPAAVELSPQADIIPTPQLVAEPEVTVGSEPIKTPVRWLRIGGVLSIAALIGALVAQFSGNLPGSTAPTAETQSSTAEHMTEQLEPSASHKPQVTADALAPVEPITASVPPPIMQPLLPLDHAPVPPDAKVAAESIVAEPMAVEPIAAEPVTPPVTRANNNALILPANAVKIGSTAFLNGNWRAIPEIKSSLTGKPPSLRYQIKQGKGSVKITHGDNVTCRANVTAGLMKSGNLVINSRYRAQCSDGSKYQIPEIVCKQGTTDIADCKGRYDANTTLSMTMTRESK
;
A
#
# COMPACT_ATOMS: atom_id res chain seq x y z
N MET A 1 -7.79 17.57 12.60
CA MET A 1 -7.44 17.71 11.16
C MET A 1 -7.08 16.33 10.65
N ALA A 2 -7.57 15.95 9.46
CA ALA A 2 -7.53 14.57 8.98
C ALA A 2 -6.36 14.37 8.01
N LYS A 3 -5.21 13.94 8.57
CA LYS A 3 -3.94 13.77 7.86
C LYS A 3 -4.14 12.98 6.55
N SER A 4 -3.71 13.56 5.44
CA SER A 4 -3.77 12.94 4.12
C SER A 4 -3.03 11.58 4.09
N PHE A 5 -3.76 10.49 3.81
CA PHE A 5 -3.18 9.15 3.68
C PHE A 5 -2.31 9.04 2.41
N LEU A 6 -1.18 8.33 2.50
CA LEU A 6 -0.25 8.13 1.39
C LEU A 6 -0.19 6.66 0.94
N ARG A 7 0.08 5.72 1.85
CA ARG A 7 0.31 4.31 1.51
C ARG A 7 0.13 3.36 2.70
N SER A 8 -0.28 2.13 2.43
CA SER A 8 -0.28 0.99 3.37
C SER A 8 0.57 -0.16 2.82
N GLY A 9 1.05 -1.06 3.67
CA GLY A 9 1.80 -2.28 3.28
C GLY A 9 2.02 -3.24 4.44
N SER A 10 2.29 -4.52 4.16
CA SER A 10 2.67 -5.49 5.20
C SER A 10 4.10 -5.22 5.64
N LEU A 11 4.41 -5.51 6.91
CA LEU A 11 5.79 -5.59 7.38
C LEU A 11 6.50 -6.83 6.80
N ASP A 12 5.74 -7.85 6.39
CA ASP A 12 6.25 -9.07 5.74
C ASP A 12 6.68 -8.88 4.28
N ASP A 13 6.34 -7.74 3.64
CA ASP A 13 6.65 -7.48 2.22
C ASP A 13 8.03 -6.76 2.04
N ILE A 14 8.69 -6.36 3.13
CA ILE A 14 9.88 -5.48 3.16
C ILE A 14 10.81 -5.82 4.34
N LEU A 15 12.07 -5.35 4.32
CA LEU A 15 13.01 -5.53 5.43
C LEU A 15 13.13 -4.23 6.24
N ALA A 16 12.73 -4.28 7.52
CA ALA A 16 12.91 -3.17 8.44
C ALA A 16 14.39 -3.04 8.86
N LEU A 17 14.93 -1.83 8.77
CA LEU A 17 16.22 -1.51 9.38
C LEU A 17 16.03 -1.21 10.88
N GLY A 18 17.08 -1.45 11.66
CA GLY A 18 17.06 -1.30 13.11
C GLY A 18 18.43 -1.04 13.72
N GLU A 19 18.44 -0.80 15.03
CA GLU A 19 19.62 -0.76 15.89
C GLU A 19 19.41 -1.74 17.05
N ASN A 20 20.42 -2.55 17.40
CA ASN A 20 20.34 -3.51 18.51
C ASN A 20 19.09 -4.42 18.48
N GLY A 21 18.64 -4.82 17.29
CA GLY A 21 17.43 -5.62 17.08
C GLY A 21 16.11 -4.83 17.07
N GLN A 22 16.08 -3.57 17.52
CA GLN A 22 14.87 -2.74 17.52
C GLN A 22 14.64 -2.10 16.13
N PRO A 23 13.50 -2.33 15.46
CA PRO A 23 13.20 -1.71 14.16
C PRO A 23 12.92 -0.21 14.29
N ILE A 24 13.43 0.59 13.34
CA ILE A 24 13.31 2.06 13.32
C ILE A 24 11.86 2.53 13.37
N TYR A 25 10.94 1.81 12.72
CA TYR A 25 9.53 2.18 12.67
C TYR A 25 8.86 2.19 14.07
N THR A 26 9.36 1.39 15.03
CA THR A 26 8.86 1.38 16.41
C THR A 26 9.19 2.68 17.15
N SER A 27 10.39 3.23 16.90
CA SER A 27 10.85 4.51 17.45
C SER A 27 10.46 5.71 16.58
N ALA A 28 9.67 5.53 15.52
CA ALA A 28 9.48 6.55 14.50
C ALA A 28 8.88 7.86 15.03
N LEU A 29 7.89 7.78 15.94
CA LEU A 29 7.30 8.96 16.58
C LEU A 29 8.34 9.70 17.45
N GLN A 30 9.20 8.96 18.17
CA GLN A 30 10.27 9.53 19.00
C GLN A 30 11.33 10.23 18.14
N ILE A 31 11.73 9.62 17.02
CA ILE A 31 12.71 10.20 16.07
C ILE A 31 12.15 11.51 15.49
N ARG A 32 10.89 11.51 15.03
CA ARG A 32 10.22 12.70 14.50
C ARG A 32 10.11 13.82 15.54
N GLU A 33 9.73 13.49 16.77
CA GLU A 33 9.59 14.47 17.85
C GLU A 33 10.95 15.02 18.30
N ALA A 34 11.99 14.20 18.39
CA ALA A 34 13.35 14.64 18.67
C ALA A 34 13.89 15.58 17.57
N LEU A 35 13.55 15.35 16.30
CA LEU A 35 13.85 16.26 15.20
C LEU A 35 13.07 17.59 15.32
N ARG A 36 11.77 17.53 15.66
CA ARG A 36 10.92 18.71 15.90
C ARG A 36 11.47 19.58 17.04
N LEU A 37 11.83 18.97 18.16
CA LEU A 37 12.44 19.66 19.32
C LEU A 37 13.81 20.27 18.98
N LYS A 38 14.57 19.65 18.06
CA LYS A 38 15.81 20.21 17.48
C LYS A 38 15.58 21.26 16.39
N LYS A 39 14.33 21.71 16.20
CA LYS A 39 13.89 22.69 15.17
C LYS A 39 14.13 22.25 13.71
N GLN A 40 14.24 20.93 13.46
CA GLN A 40 14.57 20.36 12.14
C GLN A 40 13.31 20.07 11.31
N GLN A 41 12.42 21.05 11.19
CA GLN A 41 11.08 20.84 10.63
C GLN A 41 11.10 20.36 9.18
N HIS A 42 12.09 20.76 8.37
CA HIS A 42 12.23 20.26 6.98
C HIS A 42 12.44 18.74 6.93
N ILE A 43 13.18 18.16 7.88
CA ILE A 43 13.36 16.71 7.98
C ILE A 43 12.07 16.03 8.47
N VAL A 44 11.33 16.67 9.39
CA VAL A 44 10.03 16.17 9.89
C VAL A 44 8.95 16.21 8.80
N ASP A 45 9.01 17.18 7.89
CA ASP A 45 8.18 17.31 6.68
C ASP A 45 8.56 16.27 5.60
N CYS A 46 9.86 16.02 5.39
CA CYS A 46 10.38 15.00 4.47
C CYS A 46 9.99 13.55 4.84
N LEU A 47 9.59 13.31 6.08
CA LEU A 47 9.21 11.99 6.60
C LEU A 47 7.68 11.85 6.69
N ALA A 48 7.13 10.71 6.30
CA ALA A 48 5.73 10.37 6.63
C ALA A 48 5.54 10.04 8.13
N ILE A 49 4.28 10.01 8.58
CA ILE A 49 3.88 9.56 9.91
C ILE A 49 3.39 8.11 9.79
N PRO A 50 4.07 7.12 10.38
CA PRO A 50 3.57 5.74 10.46
C PRO A 50 2.49 5.60 11.54
N GLN A 51 1.51 4.76 11.28
CA GLN A 51 0.56 4.20 12.24
C GLN A 51 0.54 2.68 12.03
N ILE A 52 0.78 1.89 13.08
CA ILE A 52 0.73 0.42 13.02
C ILE A 52 -0.72 0.00 13.28
N ASN A 53 -1.20 -1.03 12.57
CA ASN A 53 -2.54 -1.57 12.82
C ASN A 53 -2.61 -2.41 14.12
N GLU A 54 -3.82 -2.68 14.60
CA GLU A 54 -4.06 -3.46 15.83
C GLU A 54 -3.42 -4.86 15.82
N GLN A 55 -3.23 -5.44 14.64
CA GLN A 55 -2.62 -6.77 14.45
C GLN A 55 -1.08 -6.75 14.41
N GLY A 56 -0.46 -5.56 14.44
CA GLY A 56 1.01 -5.41 14.38
C GLY A 56 1.67 -5.81 13.07
N ASN A 57 0.92 -6.23 12.05
CA ASN A 57 1.43 -6.80 10.79
C ASN A 57 1.49 -5.78 9.62
N ARG A 58 0.83 -4.64 9.76
CA ARG A 58 0.68 -3.62 8.71
C ARG A 58 0.94 -2.24 9.26
N ILE A 59 1.51 -1.39 8.41
CA ILE A 59 1.82 -0.01 8.75
C ILE A 59 1.29 0.93 7.66
N ASP A 60 0.54 1.94 8.10
CA ASP A 60 -0.11 2.95 7.29
C ASP A 60 0.65 4.28 7.42
N TRP A 61 0.93 4.92 6.30
CA TRP A 61 1.72 6.14 6.23
C TRP A 61 0.87 7.33 5.82
N TYR A 62 0.95 8.39 6.62
CA TYR A 62 0.21 9.63 6.44
C TYR A 62 1.18 10.80 6.22
N ALA A 63 0.74 11.79 5.44
CA ALA A 63 1.48 13.03 5.26
C ALA A 63 1.58 13.80 6.60
N PRO A 64 2.68 14.53 6.84
CA PRO A 64 2.82 15.37 8.02
C PRO A 64 2.07 16.71 7.93
N PHE A 65 1.59 17.08 6.74
CA PHE A 65 0.78 18.26 6.44
C PHE A 65 -0.19 17.93 5.29
N GLU A 66 -1.27 18.69 5.14
CA GLU A 66 -2.27 18.45 4.10
C GLU A 66 -1.86 19.00 2.73
N GLY A 67 -2.36 18.39 1.66
CA GLY A 67 -2.10 18.88 0.30
C GLY A 67 -2.53 17.91 -0.80
N LYS A 68 -2.40 18.35 -2.06
CA LYS A 68 -2.58 17.46 -3.22
C LYS A 68 -1.48 16.40 -3.20
N VAL A 69 -1.86 15.14 -2.97
CA VAL A 69 -0.95 13.98 -3.04
C VAL A 69 -0.73 13.59 -4.51
N THR A 70 0.52 13.44 -4.91
CA THR A 70 0.95 12.94 -6.23
C THR A 70 2.07 11.90 -6.01
N SER A 71 1.99 10.72 -6.61
CA SER A 71 3.07 9.71 -6.48
C SER A 71 4.30 10.11 -7.31
N TRP A 72 5.48 9.57 -6.98
CA TRP A 72 6.71 9.84 -7.76
C TRP A 72 6.54 9.62 -9.27
N ILE A 73 5.85 8.55 -9.66
CA ILE A 73 5.62 8.18 -11.06
C ILE A 73 4.61 9.14 -11.75
N ALA A 74 3.69 9.74 -10.99
CA ALA A 74 2.72 10.71 -11.52
C ALA A 74 3.25 12.16 -11.55
N ALA A 75 4.30 12.47 -10.78
CA ALA A 75 4.91 13.80 -10.77
C ALA A 75 5.69 14.08 -12.06
N SER A 76 5.69 15.33 -12.52
CA SER A 76 6.45 15.80 -13.69
C SER A 76 7.97 15.79 -13.46
N SER A 77 8.75 15.90 -14.54
CA SER A 77 10.22 15.95 -14.45
C SER A 77 10.74 17.14 -13.64
N THR A 78 10.08 18.30 -13.72
CA THR A 78 10.44 19.49 -12.94
C THR A 78 10.18 19.31 -11.44
N GLU A 79 9.02 18.76 -11.09
CA GLU A 79 8.64 18.41 -9.72
C GLU A 79 9.59 17.36 -9.14
N ARG A 80 9.96 16.32 -9.90
CA ARG A 80 10.96 15.31 -9.48
C ARG A 80 12.32 15.94 -9.21
N LYS A 81 12.83 16.79 -10.11
CA LYS A 81 14.12 17.50 -9.92
C LYS A 81 14.10 18.38 -8.67
N ALA A 82 13.01 19.12 -8.45
CA ALA A 82 12.82 19.92 -7.24
C ALA A 82 12.75 19.05 -5.97
N ALA A 83 12.07 17.91 -6.04
CA ALA A 83 11.95 16.95 -4.94
C ALA A 83 13.29 16.27 -4.60
N VAL A 84 14.10 15.83 -5.58
CA VAL A 84 15.45 15.30 -5.32
C VAL A 84 16.31 16.35 -4.60
N LYS A 85 16.25 17.62 -5.03
CA LYS A 85 17.00 18.71 -4.37
C LYS A 85 16.58 18.92 -2.92
N GLN A 86 15.27 18.90 -2.63
CA GLN A 86 14.74 19.00 -1.26
C GLN A 86 15.14 17.79 -0.40
N LEU A 87 15.02 16.57 -0.93
CA LEU A 87 15.42 15.35 -0.23
C LEU A 87 16.92 15.29 0.05
N ALA A 88 17.78 15.78 -0.85
CA ALA A 88 19.22 15.86 -0.64
C ALA A 88 19.57 16.79 0.55
N ILE A 89 18.85 17.91 0.71
CA ILE A 89 19.01 18.80 1.86
C ILE A 89 18.55 18.11 3.16
N CYS A 90 17.42 17.40 3.14
CA CYS A 90 16.95 16.59 4.27
C CYS A 90 17.97 15.50 4.67
N LEU A 91 18.55 14.79 3.69
CA LEU A 91 19.53 13.73 3.90
C LEU A 91 20.86 14.25 4.46
N ALA A 92 21.39 15.34 3.91
CA ALA A 92 22.62 15.96 4.40
C ALA A 92 22.44 16.45 5.85
N SER A 93 21.32 17.12 6.13
CA SER A 93 20.98 17.62 7.47
C SER A 93 20.88 16.48 8.49
N ALA A 94 20.14 15.41 8.16
CA ALA A 94 19.99 14.25 9.04
C ALA A 94 21.31 13.50 9.28
N SER A 95 22.18 13.42 8.26
CA SER A 95 23.49 12.77 8.35
C SER A 95 24.43 13.49 9.31
N ASP A 96 24.49 14.83 9.26
CA ASP A 96 25.25 15.63 10.23
C ASP A 96 24.69 15.50 11.66
N ILE A 97 23.37 15.61 11.83
CA ILE A 97 22.73 15.43 13.15
C ILE A 97 23.03 14.03 13.70
N SER A 98 22.99 13.01 12.85
CA SER A 98 23.35 11.63 13.19
C SER A 98 24.81 11.53 13.66
N LEU A 99 25.75 12.10 12.89
CA LEU A 99 27.18 12.06 13.21
C LEU A 99 27.49 12.80 14.51
N ARG A 100 26.88 13.98 14.75
CA ARG A 100 27.02 14.73 16.00
C ARG A 100 26.40 14.01 17.19
N ALA A 101 25.25 13.38 17.03
CA ALA A 101 24.59 12.63 18.09
C ALA A 101 25.34 11.33 18.46
N LYS A 102 25.92 10.62 17.47
CA LYS A 102 26.80 9.45 17.67
C LYS A 102 28.07 9.76 18.47
N LYS A 103 28.56 11.01 18.43
CA LYS A 103 29.74 11.47 19.19
C LYS A 103 29.43 11.94 20.62
N SER A 104 28.17 11.89 21.04
CA SER A 104 27.78 12.23 22.42
C SER A 104 28.18 11.12 23.39
N GLU A 105 28.52 11.49 24.62
CA GLU A 105 28.74 10.55 25.74
C GLU A 105 27.41 9.93 26.24
N LYS A 106 26.27 10.56 25.92
CA LYS A 106 24.96 10.13 26.41
C LYS A 106 24.39 9.04 25.50
N ALA A 107 24.32 7.79 25.98
CA ALA A 107 23.87 6.61 25.22
C ALA A 107 22.54 6.81 24.46
N ALA A 108 21.55 7.50 25.03
CA ALA A 108 20.28 7.80 24.36
C ALA A 108 20.46 8.72 23.12
N GLN A 109 21.47 9.60 23.12
CA GLN A 109 21.81 10.43 21.96
C GLN A 109 22.62 9.63 20.93
N GLN A 110 23.51 8.73 21.36
CA GLN A 110 24.19 7.80 20.46
C GLN A 110 23.19 6.92 19.70
N LEU A 111 22.22 6.32 20.41
CA LEU A 111 21.13 5.52 19.83
C LEU A 111 20.27 6.34 18.86
N PHE A 112 19.86 7.55 19.23
CA PHE A 112 19.15 8.45 18.30
C PHE A 112 19.97 8.72 17.03
N GLY A 113 21.28 8.97 17.16
CA GLY A 113 22.17 9.14 16.02
C GLY A 113 22.31 7.89 15.14
N ALA A 114 22.35 6.71 15.76
CA ALA A 114 22.41 5.42 15.06
C ALA A 114 21.13 5.11 14.28
N LEU A 115 19.96 5.28 14.89
CA LEU A 115 18.65 5.16 14.24
C LEU A 115 18.49 6.19 13.11
N LEU A 116 18.84 7.46 13.35
CA LEU A 116 18.72 8.53 12.35
C LEU A 116 19.59 8.29 11.10
N ALA A 117 20.77 7.66 11.26
CA ALA A 117 21.65 7.30 10.13
C ALA A 117 20.98 6.35 9.13
N LYS A 118 20.06 5.51 9.62
CA LYS A 118 19.33 4.50 8.84
C LYS A 118 17.91 4.97 8.48
N ALA A 119 17.37 5.97 9.18
CA ALA A 119 15.99 6.42 9.06
C ALA A 119 15.60 6.94 7.66
N LEU A 120 16.51 7.57 6.91
CA LEU A 120 16.22 8.07 5.55
C LEU A 120 16.45 7.05 4.43
N GLN A 121 16.66 5.77 4.76
CA GLN A 121 16.58 4.67 3.79
C GLN A 121 15.11 4.32 3.51
N PHE A 122 14.79 3.99 2.26
CA PHE A 122 13.45 3.59 1.83
C PHE A 122 13.54 2.61 0.63
N PRO A 123 12.57 1.71 0.39
CA PRO A 123 12.77 0.57 -0.52
C PRO A 123 12.97 0.89 -2.00
N ASP A 124 12.25 1.86 -2.56
CA ASP A 124 12.42 2.40 -3.93
C ASP A 124 11.60 3.68 -4.17
N GLN A 125 11.64 4.21 -5.40
CA GLN A 125 10.89 5.39 -5.86
C GLN A 125 9.38 5.39 -5.58
N ASN A 126 8.71 4.22 -5.54
CA ASN A 126 7.27 4.08 -5.31
C ASN A 126 6.87 4.41 -3.86
N HIS A 127 7.87 4.63 -3.00
CA HIS A 127 7.71 4.96 -1.59
C HIS A 127 7.84 6.48 -1.35
N VAL A 128 8.12 7.28 -2.38
CA VAL A 128 8.15 8.75 -2.33
C VAL A 128 6.90 9.35 -2.96
N TYR A 129 6.32 10.32 -2.26
CA TYR A 129 5.14 11.07 -2.69
C TYR A 129 5.48 12.56 -2.67
N LEU A 130 4.79 13.34 -3.50
CA LEU A 130 4.83 14.80 -3.46
C LEU A 130 3.47 15.28 -2.93
N VAL A 131 3.49 16.04 -1.85
CA VAL A 131 2.31 16.63 -1.21
C VAL A 131 2.44 18.14 -1.36
N SER A 132 1.59 18.76 -2.19
CA SER A 132 1.71 20.18 -2.56
C SER A 132 3.14 20.59 -2.99
N GLY A 133 3.81 19.75 -3.78
CA GLY A 133 5.17 19.99 -4.30
C GLY A 133 6.33 19.72 -3.32
N LYS A 134 6.05 19.41 -2.04
CA LYS A 134 7.05 18.94 -1.07
C LYS A 134 7.17 17.40 -1.11
N PRO A 135 8.37 16.82 -1.10
CA PRO A 135 8.54 15.37 -1.04
C PRO A 135 8.28 14.82 0.38
N VAL A 136 7.63 13.67 0.45
CA VAL A 136 7.37 12.92 1.69
C VAL A 136 7.71 11.45 1.45
N ILE A 137 8.61 10.89 2.27
CA ILE A 137 9.04 9.50 2.21
C ILE A 137 8.11 8.63 3.08
N THR A 138 7.47 7.63 2.49
CA THR A 138 6.82 6.50 3.18
C THR A 138 7.79 5.33 3.31
N PHE A 139 7.57 4.41 4.25
CA PHE A 139 8.48 3.27 4.50
C PHE A 139 9.94 3.69 4.72
N TRP A 140 10.10 4.80 5.45
CA TRP A 140 11.41 5.27 5.89
C TRP A 140 11.93 4.39 7.04
N GLY A 141 13.22 4.04 7.00
CA GLY A 141 13.81 3.00 7.83
C GLY A 141 13.59 1.57 7.30
N PHE A 142 13.29 1.38 6.00
CA PHE A 142 13.12 0.06 5.37
C PHE A 142 13.91 -0.06 4.05
N VAL A 143 14.17 -1.30 3.64
CA VAL A 143 14.71 -1.67 2.32
C VAL A 143 13.89 -2.82 1.71
N SER A 144 14.03 -3.08 0.40
CA SER A 144 13.49 -4.31 -0.20
C SER A 144 14.23 -5.53 0.38
N GLN A 145 13.54 -6.65 0.59
CA GLN A 145 14.13 -7.82 1.27
C GLN A 145 15.40 -8.35 0.58
N ASP A 146 15.41 -8.36 -0.75
CA ASP A 146 16.54 -8.86 -1.57
C ASP A 146 17.66 -7.82 -1.77
N LYS A 147 17.56 -6.63 -1.16
CA LYS A 147 18.47 -5.50 -1.42
C LYS A 147 19.14 -5.01 -0.15
N LYS A 148 20.47 -5.00 -0.18
CA LYS A 148 21.30 -4.34 0.84
C LYS A 148 20.97 -2.84 0.90
N MET A 149 21.18 -2.26 2.08
CA MET A 149 21.09 -0.81 2.31
C MET A 149 21.97 -0.04 1.31
N ARG A 150 21.43 1.00 0.66
CA ARG A 150 22.18 1.80 -0.33
C ARG A 150 23.21 2.70 0.35
N SER A 151 24.31 2.98 -0.35
CA SER A 151 25.26 4.05 0.00
C SER A 151 24.60 5.43 -0.03
N ASP A 152 23.89 5.76 -1.13
CA ASP A 152 22.99 6.91 -1.20
C ASP A 152 21.53 6.43 -1.35
N PRO A 153 20.62 6.76 -0.41
CA PRO A 153 19.19 6.48 -0.54
C PRO A 153 18.56 6.99 -1.84
N LEU A 154 19.03 8.13 -2.37
CA LEU A 154 18.36 8.91 -3.42
C LEU A 154 18.69 8.46 -4.85
N ASP A 155 19.64 7.54 -5.07
CA ASP A 155 20.04 7.09 -6.42
C ASP A 155 18.86 6.57 -7.26
N CYS A 156 17.93 5.84 -6.62
CA CYS A 156 16.72 5.34 -7.29
C CYS A 156 15.77 6.45 -7.78
N LEU A 157 15.89 7.67 -7.24
CA LEU A 157 15.14 8.85 -7.67
C LEU A 157 15.84 9.60 -8.81
N ARG A 158 17.18 9.59 -8.83
CA ARG A 158 17.99 10.18 -9.91
C ARG A 158 17.83 9.38 -11.20
N GLN A 159 18.07 8.07 -11.15
CA GLN A 159 17.92 7.16 -12.29
C GLN A 159 16.52 7.26 -12.95
N SER A 160 15.45 7.39 -12.14
CA SER A 160 14.07 7.53 -12.63
C SER A 160 13.66 8.96 -13.04
N THR A 161 14.58 9.91 -12.91
CA THR A 161 14.51 11.25 -13.51
C THR A 161 15.27 11.28 -14.83
N ASP A 162 16.49 10.75 -14.86
CA ASP A 162 17.41 10.78 -16.02
C ASP A 162 16.87 9.99 -17.22
N VAL A 163 16.23 8.82 -16.97
CA VAL A 163 15.57 8.02 -18.01
C VAL A 163 14.36 8.75 -18.62
N VAL A 164 13.61 9.52 -17.80
CA VAL A 164 12.45 10.29 -18.28
C VAL A 164 12.90 11.51 -19.08
N GLU A 165 13.96 12.20 -18.66
CA GLU A 165 14.55 13.30 -19.44
C GLU A 165 15.13 12.82 -20.77
N SER A 166 15.76 11.64 -20.78
CA SER A 166 16.25 11.01 -22.02
C SER A 166 15.11 10.67 -22.97
N ALA A 167 14.00 10.09 -22.48
CA ALA A 167 12.84 9.76 -23.29
C ALA A 167 12.19 11.02 -23.91
N ILE A 168 11.96 12.06 -23.11
CA ILE A 168 11.39 13.34 -23.57
C ILE A 168 12.30 14.00 -24.62
N LYS A 169 13.62 13.93 -24.45
CA LYS A 169 14.57 14.49 -25.42
C LYS A 169 14.51 13.78 -26.77
N VAL A 170 14.40 12.45 -26.79
CA VAL A 170 14.25 11.66 -28.03
C VAL A 170 12.94 12.01 -28.75
N GLU A 171 11.82 12.03 -28.02
CA GLU A 171 10.50 12.34 -28.59
C GLU A 171 10.41 13.78 -29.12
N SER A 172 11.09 14.74 -28.47
CA SER A 172 11.17 16.13 -28.94
C SER A 172 11.98 16.30 -30.22
N ILE A 173 13.05 15.52 -30.42
CA ILE A 173 13.89 15.59 -31.64
C ILE A 173 13.09 15.10 -32.85
N VAL A 174 12.42 13.95 -32.73
CA VAL A 174 11.60 13.36 -33.81
C VAL A 174 10.47 14.30 -34.26
N LYS A 175 9.98 15.17 -33.38
CA LYS A 175 8.93 16.16 -33.71
C LYS A 175 9.45 17.44 -34.40
N ALA A 176 10.75 17.73 -34.31
CA ALA A 176 11.33 18.95 -34.88
C ALA A 176 11.72 18.81 -36.37
N GLU A 177 11.96 17.60 -36.85
CA GLU A 177 12.56 17.34 -38.17
C GLU A 177 11.55 17.24 -39.33
N SER A 178 10.31 17.74 -39.16
CA SER A 178 9.22 17.55 -40.13
C SER A 178 8.44 18.83 -40.49
N THR A 179 9.12 19.95 -40.72
CA THR A 179 8.50 21.15 -41.33
C THR A 179 9.47 22.05 -42.14
N VAL A 180 10.28 21.50 -43.05
CA VAL A 180 11.05 22.31 -44.03
C VAL A 180 11.15 21.65 -45.41
N VAL A 181 10.16 21.87 -46.29
CA VAL A 181 10.34 21.87 -47.77
C VAL A 181 9.32 22.82 -48.42
N PRO A 182 9.76 23.94 -49.03
CA PRO A 182 8.92 24.78 -49.90
C PRO A 182 9.31 24.67 -51.39
N PRO A 183 8.33 24.44 -52.28
CA PRO A 183 8.33 25.06 -53.61
C PRO A 183 6.89 25.43 -54.09
N GLU A 184 6.65 26.22 -55.13
CA GLU A 184 7.42 27.29 -55.77
C GLU A 184 6.44 28.17 -56.60
N ILE A 185 6.81 29.43 -56.79
CA ILE A 185 6.27 30.48 -57.68
C ILE A 185 5.13 30.09 -58.65
N ARG A 186 3.99 30.80 -58.57
CA ARG A 186 3.30 31.29 -59.79
C ARG A 186 2.73 32.70 -59.58
N ALA A 187 3.34 33.69 -60.22
CA ALA A 187 2.97 35.09 -60.06
C ALA A 187 1.71 35.48 -60.84
N LYS A 188 0.88 36.34 -60.23
CA LYS A 188 0.12 37.39 -60.93
C LYS A 188 0.13 38.67 -60.10
N THR A 189 0.64 39.74 -60.72
CA THR A 189 0.64 41.12 -60.22
C THR A 189 -0.77 41.70 -60.22
N VAL A 190 -1.11 42.58 -59.26
CA VAL A 190 -1.85 43.85 -59.48
C VAL A 190 -1.99 44.67 -58.17
N VAL A 191 -1.40 45.88 -58.18
CA VAL A 191 -1.82 47.15 -57.51
C VAL A 191 -2.08 47.20 -55.98
N THR A 192 -1.16 47.83 -55.25
CA THR A 192 -1.42 48.88 -54.23
C THR A 192 -1.50 50.27 -54.93
N PRO A 193 -2.13 51.34 -54.38
CA PRO A 193 -2.15 51.83 -52.98
C PRO A 193 -3.59 51.85 -52.37
N ALA A 194 -3.97 52.49 -51.25
CA ALA A 194 -3.42 53.49 -50.30
C ALA A 194 -3.89 53.11 -48.86
N ALA A 195 -3.27 53.46 -47.72
CA ALA A 195 -2.72 54.73 -47.21
C ALA A 195 -3.77 55.77 -46.74
N VAL A 196 -4.38 55.49 -45.58
CA VAL A 196 -5.12 56.40 -44.65
C VAL A 196 -4.88 55.81 -43.24
N GLU A 197 -4.04 56.35 -42.35
CA GLU A 197 -4.14 57.56 -41.48
C GLU A 197 -4.61 57.22 -40.04
N LEU A 198 -4.19 58.01 -39.04
CA LEU A 198 -4.47 57.85 -37.60
C LEU A 198 -5.90 58.38 -37.27
N SER A 199 -6.52 58.28 -36.08
CA SER A 199 -6.05 58.33 -34.68
C SER A 199 -7.15 57.79 -33.70
N PRO A 200 -7.04 57.89 -32.35
CA PRO A 200 -7.67 56.93 -31.43
C PRO A 200 -8.96 57.37 -30.69
N GLN A 201 -9.60 56.39 -30.04
CA GLN A 201 -10.35 56.52 -28.77
C GLN A 201 -9.90 55.34 -27.88
N ALA A 202 -9.43 55.46 -26.63
CA ALA A 202 -9.81 56.29 -25.46
C ALA A 202 -10.88 55.62 -24.56
N ASP A 203 -10.40 55.14 -23.40
CA ASP A 203 -11.04 54.88 -22.10
C ASP A 203 -12.56 54.65 -21.97
N ILE A 204 -12.93 53.54 -21.30
CA ILE A 204 -13.61 53.59 -19.97
C ILE A 204 -13.09 52.44 -19.09
N ILE A 205 -12.66 52.73 -17.86
CA ILE A 205 -12.46 51.75 -16.78
C ILE A 205 -13.60 51.91 -15.75
N PRO A 206 -14.38 50.86 -15.42
CA PRO A 206 -15.34 50.92 -14.31
C PRO A 206 -14.62 50.72 -12.96
N THR A 207 -14.45 51.79 -12.19
CA THR A 207 -14.07 51.72 -10.77
C THR A 207 -15.25 51.16 -9.94
N PRO A 208 -15.04 50.25 -8.96
CA PRO A 208 -16.13 49.68 -8.17
C PRO A 208 -16.81 50.74 -7.29
N GLN A 209 -18.14 50.76 -7.28
CA GLN A 209 -18.92 51.65 -6.41
C GLN A 209 -19.19 51.01 -5.04
N LEU A 210 -19.00 51.82 -4.00
CA LEU A 210 -19.39 51.52 -2.63
C LEU A 210 -20.89 51.84 -2.46
N VAL A 211 -21.69 50.87 -2.04
CA VAL A 211 -23.11 51.07 -1.66
C VAL A 211 -23.35 50.41 -0.30
N ALA A 212 -24.21 51.05 0.51
CA ALA A 212 -24.31 50.79 1.94
C ALA A 212 -25.22 49.60 2.31
N GLU A 213 -25.07 49.23 3.58
CA GLU A 213 -25.83 48.28 4.37
C GLU A 213 -27.34 48.58 4.43
N PRO A 214 -28.17 47.52 4.53
CA PRO A 214 -29.35 47.58 5.39
C PRO A 214 -29.22 46.61 6.57
N GLU A 215 -29.42 47.16 7.77
CA GLU A 215 -29.37 46.49 9.06
C GLU A 215 -30.48 45.42 9.20
N VAL A 216 -30.10 44.18 9.56
CA VAL A 216 -31.05 43.15 10.01
C VAL A 216 -30.51 42.46 11.27
N THR A 217 -30.96 42.94 12.42
CA THR A 217 -30.67 42.33 13.73
C THR A 217 -31.30 40.94 13.86
N VAL A 218 -30.48 39.91 14.07
CA VAL A 218 -30.91 38.62 14.64
C VAL A 218 -30.04 38.35 15.86
N GLY A 219 -30.68 38.13 17.01
CA GLY A 219 -30.02 38.19 18.32
C GLY A 219 -29.04 37.04 18.60
N SER A 220 -27.95 37.36 19.30
CA SER A 220 -27.00 36.38 19.83
C SER A 220 -27.39 35.92 21.24
N GLU A 221 -27.72 34.64 21.42
CA GLU A 221 -27.81 34.01 22.75
C GLU A 221 -26.77 32.89 22.93
N PRO A 222 -25.78 33.05 23.83
CA PRO A 222 -24.87 31.97 24.19
C PRO A 222 -25.50 31.07 25.25
N ILE A 223 -26.00 29.89 24.84
CA ILE A 223 -26.60 28.90 25.75
C ILE A 223 -25.56 28.44 26.79
N LYS A 224 -25.78 28.83 28.05
CA LYS A 224 -25.04 28.36 29.22
C LYS A 224 -25.87 27.28 29.92
N THR A 225 -25.27 26.11 30.20
CA THR A 225 -25.84 25.11 31.11
C THR A 225 -24.88 24.84 32.28
N PRO A 226 -25.37 24.75 33.53
CA PRO A 226 -24.51 24.78 34.72
C PRO A 226 -24.01 23.40 35.18
N VAL A 227 -22.93 23.42 35.98
CA VAL A 227 -22.35 22.24 36.65
C VAL A 227 -23.03 21.97 38.00
N ARG A 228 -23.29 20.70 38.31
CA ARG A 228 -23.67 20.19 39.65
C ARG A 228 -23.23 18.72 39.75
N TRP A 229 -22.06 18.34 40.26
CA TRP A 229 -21.44 18.47 41.60
C TRP A 229 -21.93 17.42 42.62
N LEU A 230 -20.96 16.69 43.21
CA LEU A 230 -21.04 15.54 44.15
C LEU A 230 -21.64 14.22 43.59
N ARG A 231 -21.17 13.02 43.98
CA ARG A 231 -20.19 12.57 45.01
C ARG A 231 -19.10 11.69 44.34
N ILE A 232 -17.79 11.91 44.56
CA ILE A 232 -16.94 11.43 45.68
C ILE A 232 -16.90 9.89 45.81
N GLY A 233 -15.73 9.29 45.56
CA GLY A 233 -15.42 7.88 45.86
C GLY A 233 -14.26 7.30 45.03
N GLY A 234 -13.02 7.40 45.51
CA GLY A 234 -11.82 6.83 44.85
C GLY A 234 -10.60 7.73 44.96
N VAL A 235 -9.61 7.36 45.77
CA VAL A 235 -8.46 8.20 46.15
C VAL A 235 -7.15 7.40 46.04
N LEU A 236 -6.07 8.10 45.62
CA LEU A 236 -4.65 7.68 45.62
C LEU A 236 -4.26 6.44 44.78
N SER A 237 -3.64 6.71 43.61
CA SER A 237 -2.37 6.09 43.20
C SER A 237 -1.74 6.83 42.00
N ILE A 238 -0.49 6.49 41.65
CA ILE A 238 0.26 6.94 40.45
C ILE A 238 0.69 8.44 40.43
N ALA A 239 0.53 9.20 41.51
CA ALA A 239 1.17 10.52 41.65
C ALA A 239 2.72 10.45 41.84
N ALA A 240 3.27 9.26 42.12
CA ALA A 240 4.67 9.07 42.53
C ALA A 240 5.68 8.83 41.38
N LEU A 241 5.22 8.57 40.14
CA LEU A 241 6.11 8.21 39.03
C LEU A 241 6.54 9.39 38.13
N ILE A 242 5.90 10.56 38.26
CA ILE A 242 6.15 11.73 37.40
C ILE A 242 7.20 12.68 38.01
N GLY A 243 7.31 12.74 39.34
CA GLY A 243 8.31 13.59 40.02
C GLY A 243 9.75 13.09 39.94
N ALA A 244 9.97 11.77 39.88
CA ALA A 244 11.29 11.16 40.04
C ALA A 244 12.23 11.32 38.83
N LEU A 245 11.70 11.59 37.62
CA LEU A 245 12.51 11.66 36.40
C LEU A 245 13.10 13.06 36.11
N VAL A 246 12.57 14.11 36.76
CA VAL A 246 12.96 15.51 36.46
C VAL A 246 14.21 15.95 37.24
N ALA A 247 14.47 15.37 38.42
CA ALA A 247 15.58 15.78 39.29
C ALA A 247 16.97 15.30 38.83
N GLN A 248 17.05 14.32 37.92
CA GLN A 248 18.31 13.70 37.47
C GLN A 248 19.10 14.53 36.42
N PHE A 249 18.65 15.74 36.06
CA PHE A 249 19.23 16.52 34.95
C PHE A 249 19.93 17.82 35.34
N SER A 250 20.05 18.10 36.64
CA SER A 250 20.76 19.27 37.19
C SER A 250 21.88 18.86 38.15
N GLY A 251 22.85 18.10 37.65
CA GLY A 251 24.09 17.83 38.39
C GLY A 251 24.99 19.06 38.42
N ASN A 252 25.50 19.42 39.60
CA ASN A 252 26.50 20.47 39.80
C ASN A 252 27.27 20.23 41.11
N LEU A 253 28.49 20.78 41.18
CA LEU A 253 29.41 20.84 42.32
C LEU A 253 30.16 19.52 42.70
N PRO A 254 31.37 19.61 43.31
CA PRO A 254 32.52 18.84 42.81
C PRO A 254 33.20 17.92 43.86
N GLY A 255 34.40 17.42 43.54
CA GLY A 255 35.16 16.42 44.32
C GLY A 255 36.18 16.96 45.34
N SER A 256 37.32 16.24 45.47
CA SER A 256 38.22 16.14 46.66
C SER A 256 37.63 15.26 47.79
N THR A 257 38.39 14.45 48.53
CA THR A 257 39.86 14.21 48.58
C THR A 257 40.16 12.75 48.98
N ALA A 258 41.41 12.29 48.84
CA ALA A 258 41.90 11.00 49.37
C ALA A 258 42.09 11.04 50.91
N PRO A 259 42.38 9.88 51.55
CA PRO A 259 43.78 9.59 51.89
C PRO A 259 44.25 8.15 51.53
N THR A 260 45.40 7.72 52.07
CA THR A 260 46.27 6.65 51.52
C THR A 260 46.76 5.67 52.61
N ALA A 261 47.27 4.50 52.19
CA ALA A 261 47.99 3.46 52.96
C ALA A 261 47.07 2.55 53.83
N GLU A 262 47.43 1.30 54.20
CA GLU A 262 48.70 0.53 54.19
C GLU A 262 48.44 -0.89 53.60
N THR A 263 49.27 -1.48 52.71
CA THR A 263 50.55 -2.22 52.90
C THR A 263 50.39 -3.76 53.06
N GLN A 264 50.78 -4.53 52.02
CA GLN A 264 51.36 -5.91 51.99
C GLN A 264 50.64 -7.04 52.79
N SER A 265 50.61 -8.34 52.45
CA SER A 265 51.05 -9.27 51.39
C SER A 265 51.04 -10.68 52.07
N SER A 266 51.39 -11.79 51.38
CA SER A 266 51.53 -13.18 51.92
C SER A 266 50.21 -13.98 52.08
N THR A 267 50.07 -15.31 51.84
CA THR A 267 50.86 -16.38 51.16
C THR A 267 49.99 -17.66 51.02
N ALA A 268 50.33 -18.58 50.09
CA ALA A 268 49.82 -19.98 49.91
C ALA A 268 48.33 -20.14 49.49
N GLU A 269 47.94 -20.88 48.45
CA GLU A 269 48.07 -22.35 48.16
C GLU A 269 47.19 -23.26 49.06
N HIS A 270 46.22 -23.98 48.48
CA HIS A 270 46.35 -25.41 48.09
C HIS A 270 45.04 -25.96 47.46
N MET A 271 45.00 -27.26 47.12
CA MET A 271 43.91 -27.99 46.43
C MET A 271 43.17 -29.01 47.33
N THR A 272 42.03 -29.52 46.83
CA THR A 272 41.27 -30.72 47.28
C THR A 272 40.60 -30.56 48.68
N GLU A 273 39.51 -31.26 49.08
CA GLU A 273 38.91 -32.54 48.65
C GLU A 273 37.37 -32.60 48.91
N GLN A 274 36.75 -33.76 48.66
CA GLN A 274 35.33 -34.09 48.92
C GLN A 274 35.02 -34.30 50.42
N LEU A 275 33.73 -34.25 50.80
CA LEU A 275 32.98 -35.41 51.38
C LEU A 275 31.54 -35.04 51.82
N GLU A 276 30.60 -35.96 51.58
CA GLU A 276 29.32 -36.05 52.32
C GLU A 276 29.53 -36.79 53.66
N PRO A 277 28.54 -36.79 54.57
CA PRO A 277 27.84 -38.07 54.74
C PRO A 277 26.32 -38.02 55.08
N SER A 278 25.66 -39.09 54.63
CA SER A 278 24.46 -39.77 55.17
C SER A 278 24.35 -39.86 56.72
N ALA A 279 23.19 -40.20 57.33
CA ALA A 279 21.77 -40.19 56.91
C ALA A 279 20.86 -40.65 58.10
N SER A 280 19.54 -40.46 57.94
CA SER A 280 18.43 -41.29 58.49
C SER A 280 18.24 -41.45 60.02
N HIS A 281 17.00 -41.20 60.51
CA HIS A 281 16.11 -42.26 61.06
C HIS A 281 14.66 -41.80 61.32
N LYS A 282 13.72 -42.76 61.42
CA LYS A 282 12.27 -42.59 61.68
C LYS A 282 11.69 -43.85 62.39
N PRO A 283 10.81 -43.69 63.40
CA PRO A 283 9.55 -44.46 63.53
C PRO A 283 8.32 -43.49 63.62
N GLN A 284 7.06 -43.77 63.26
CA GLN A 284 6.08 -44.86 63.59
C GLN A 284 5.54 -44.80 65.05
N VAL A 285 4.27 -45.10 65.39
CA VAL A 285 2.97 -45.30 64.67
C VAL A 285 1.79 -45.30 65.70
N THR A 286 0.55 -44.97 65.31
CA THR A 286 -0.77 -45.51 65.79
C THR A 286 -1.91 -44.79 65.01
N ALA A 287 -2.88 -45.44 64.35
CA ALA A 287 -4.03 -46.28 64.79
C ALA A 287 -5.26 -45.40 65.17
N ASP A 288 -6.54 -45.69 64.86
CA ASP A 288 -7.27 -46.81 64.19
C ASP A 288 -8.40 -46.20 63.29
N ALA A 289 -8.95 -46.74 62.20
CA ALA A 289 -9.35 -48.09 61.72
C ALA A 289 -10.87 -48.39 61.86
N LEU A 290 -11.56 -48.52 60.70
CA LEU A 290 -12.81 -49.28 60.47
C LEU A 290 -13.10 -49.37 58.94
N ALA A 291 -13.89 -50.34 58.48
CA ALA A 291 -14.04 -50.77 57.07
C ALA A 291 -15.39 -51.52 56.85
N PRO A 292 -15.68 -52.20 55.72
CA PRO A 292 -15.46 -51.93 54.28
C PRO A 292 -16.79 -51.97 53.47
N VAL A 293 -16.73 -51.94 52.11
CA VAL A 293 -17.45 -52.82 51.12
C VAL A 293 -17.51 -52.16 49.72
N GLU A 294 -17.30 -52.95 48.66
CA GLU A 294 -17.38 -52.60 47.22
C GLU A 294 -18.55 -53.36 46.52
N PRO A 295 -18.73 -53.36 45.18
CA PRO A 295 -18.61 -52.31 44.15
C PRO A 295 -19.89 -52.19 43.27
N ILE A 296 -20.00 -51.16 42.41
CA ILE A 296 -20.39 -51.30 40.97
C ILE A 296 -20.14 -50.00 40.17
N THR A 297 -19.97 -50.13 38.85
CA THR A 297 -19.54 -49.06 37.92
C THR A 297 -20.67 -48.58 37.00
N ALA A 298 -20.76 -47.25 36.77
CA ALA A 298 -21.41 -46.67 35.59
C ALA A 298 -20.83 -45.27 35.27
N SER A 299 -20.87 -44.86 33.99
CA SER A 299 -20.30 -43.59 33.50
C SER A 299 -21.36 -42.76 32.78
N VAL A 300 -21.33 -41.42 32.93
CA VAL A 300 -22.22 -40.48 32.22
C VAL A 300 -21.44 -39.20 31.81
N PRO A 301 -21.34 -38.87 30.51
CA PRO A 301 -20.74 -37.63 29.98
C PRO A 301 -21.78 -36.48 29.84
N PRO A 302 -21.35 -35.22 29.55
CA PRO A 302 -22.23 -34.05 29.57
C PRO A 302 -23.19 -33.94 28.35
N PRO A 303 -24.30 -33.18 28.48
CA PRO A 303 -25.33 -33.09 27.45
C PRO A 303 -24.96 -32.17 26.27
N ILE A 304 -25.37 -32.57 25.06
CA ILE A 304 -25.34 -31.77 23.83
C ILE A 304 -26.78 -31.49 23.41
N MET A 305 -27.10 -30.26 23.02
CA MET A 305 -28.42 -29.91 22.48
C MET A 305 -28.53 -30.23 20.99
N GLN A 306 -29.60 -30.93 20.60
CA GLN A 306 -30.09 -31.05 19.23
C GLN A 306 -31.63 -30.91 19.22
N PRO A 307 -32.23 -30.16 18.27
CA PRO A 307 -33.68 -30.19 18.06
C PRO A 307 -34.10 -31.40 17.20
N LEU A 308 -35.15 -32.13 17.61
CA LEU A 308 -35.78 -33.15 16.77
C LEU A 308 -36.98 -32.59 15.99
N LEU A 309 -37.25 -33.19 14.83
CA LEU A 309 -38.52 -33.12 14.11
C LEU A 309 -39.37 -34.35 14.45
N PRO A 310 -40.70 -34.22 14.51
CA PRO A 310 -41.64 -35.28 14.19
C PRO A 310 -42.25 -35.10 12.78
N LEU A 311 -42.51 -36.21 12.08
CA LEU A 311 -43.44 -36.27 10.95
C LEU A 311 -44.83 -36.70 11.46
N ASP A 312 -45.90 -36.37 10.73
CA ASP A 312 -46.69 -37.38 9.98
C ASP A 312 -47.92 -36.81 9.25
N HIS A 313 -48.48 -37.63 8.35
CA HIS A 313 -49.77 -37.52 7.64
C HIS A 313 -49.84 -36.76 6.28
N ALA A 314 -49.78 -37.62 5.24
CA ALA A 314 -50.33 -37.62 3.87
C ALA A 314 -51.60 -36.76 3.56
N PRO A 315 -52.00 -36.51 2.27
CA PRO A 315 -51.76 -37.40 1.11
C PRO A 315 -51.40 -36.78 -0.27
N VAL A 316 -51.15 -37.70 -1.22
CA VAL A 316 -50.81 -37.50 -2.65
C VAL A 316 -52.06 -37.71 -3.53
N PRO A 317 -52.15 -37.09 -4.73
CA PRO A 317 -52.28 -37.89 -5.97
C PRO A 317 -51.43 -37.26 -7.14
N PRO A 318 -51.32 -37.85 -8.36
CA PRO A 318 -50.15 -38.68 -8.67
C PRO A 318 -49.46 -38.35 -10.03
N ASP A 319 -48.54 -39.23 -10.46
CA ASP A 319 -47.65 -39.13 -11.62
C ASP A 319 -48.27 -38.81 -13.00
N ALA A 320 -47.46 -38.15 -13.83
CA ALA A 320 -47.37 -38.43 -15.26
C ALA A 320 -45.92 -38.24 -15.78
N LYS A 321 -45.12 -39.31 -15.74
CA LYS A 321 -43.93 -39.45 -16.62
C LYS A 321 -44.40 -39.93 -17.99
N VAL A 322 -43.69 -39.57 -19.07
CA VAL A 322 -43.36 -40.49 -20.17
C VAL A 322 -42.28 -39.89 -21.09
N ALA A 323 -41.47 -40.77 -21.68
CA ALA A 323 -40.56 -40.63 -22.83
C ALA A 323 -39.74 -39.35 -23.07
N ALA A 324 -38.44 -39.57 -23.33
CA ALA A 324 -37.69 -38.75 -24.28
C ALA A 324 -37.77 -39.42 -25.66
N GLU A 325 -37.80 -38.63 -26.74
CA GLU A 325 -37.48 -39.13 -28.09
C GLU A 325 -36.83 -38.02 -28.93
N SER A 326 -36.24 -38.38 -30.07
CA SER A 326 -35.20 -37.60 -30.76
C SER A 326 -35.58 -37.26 -32.20
N ILE A 327 -35.53 -35.97 -32.58
CA ILE A 327 -35.70 -35.53 -33.98
C ILE A 327 -34.61 -34.52 -34.39
N VAL A 328 -33.69 -35.03 -35.23
CA VAL A 328 -33.06 -34.49 -36.47
C VAL A 328 -32.93 -32.96 -36.70
N ALA A 329 -31.85 -32.58 -37.40
CA ALA A 329 -31.54 -31.25 -37.98
C ALA A 329 -32.51 -30.86 -39.15
N GLU A 330 -32.48 -29.71 -39.85
CA GLU A 330 -31.37 -28.90 -40.40
C GLU A 330 -31.74 -27.38 -40.56
N PRO A 331 -30.82 -26.49 -41.00
CA PRO A 331 -30.98 -25.03 -40.94
C PRO A 331 -31.57 -24.38 -42.21
N MET A 332 -32.05 -23.13 -42.10
CA MET A 332 -32.37 -22.28 -43.27
C MET A 332 -32.05 -20.77 -43.06
N ALA A 333 -31.61 -20.16 -44.16
CA ALA A 333 -31.67 -18.73 -44.53
C ALA A 333 -30.86 -17.65 -43.77
N VAL A 334 -30.27 -16.76 -44.56
CA VAL A 334 -29.56 -15.50 -44.24
C VAL A 334 -30.08 -14.43 -45.23
N GLU A 335 -29.65 -13.16 -45.09
CA GLU A 335 -29.90 -11.98 -45.97
C GLU A 335 -31.12 -11.10 -45.56
N PRO A 336 -31.14 -9.77 -45.88
CA PRO A 336 -30.37 -9.05 -46.90
C PRO A 336 -29.50 -7.84 -46.44
N ILE A 337 -29.04 -7.06 -47.44
CA ILE A 337 -27.87 -6.15 -47.43
C ILE A 337 -28.30 -4.66 -47.50
N ALA A 338 -27.58 -3.76 -46.81
CA ALA A 338 -27.52 -2.30 -47.10
C ALA A 338 -26.28 -1.64 -46.46
N ALA A 339 -25.91 -0.43 -46.91
CA ALA A 339 -24.73 0.35 -46.48
C ALA A 339 -25.02 1.87 -46.57
N GLU A 340 -24.19 2.82 -46.10
CA GLU A 340 -22.83 2.75 -45.51
C GLU A 340 -22.82 3.60 -44.18
N PRO A 341 -21.94 4.58 -43.79
CA PRO A 341 -20.68 5.13 -44.33
C PRO A 341 -19.39 4.69 -43.58
N VAL A 342 -18.24 4.72 -44.27
CA VAL A 342 -16.92 4.40 -43.69
C VAL A 342 -16.26 5.59 -42.98
N THR A 343 -15.99 5.44 -41.68
CA THR A 343 -14.95 6.19 -40.95
C THR A 343 -13.61 5.41 -40.96
N PRO A 344 -12.44 6.08 -40.85
CA PRO A 344 -11.15 5.47 -41.17
C PRO A 344 -10.77 4.25 -40.31
N PRO A 345 -10.00 3.29 -40.86
CA PRO A 345 -9.91 1.95 -40.31
C PRO A 345 -9.05 1.87 -39.04
N VAL A 346 -9.70 1.63 -37.90
CA VAL A 346 -9.04 0.96 -36.77
C VAL A 346 -8.66 -0.46 -37.22
N THR A 347 -7.39 -0.82 -37.04
CA THR A 347 -6.78 -2.03 -37.60
C THR A 347 -7.53 -3.31 -37.24
N ARG A 348 -7.87 -4.12 -38.25
CA ARG A 348 -8.37 -5.50 -38.12
C ARG A 348 -7.33 -6.42 -37.47
N ALA A 349 -7.27 -6.43 -36.14
CA ALA A 349 -6.31 -7.22 -35.38
C ALA A 349 -6.82 -7.59 -33.97
N ASN A 350 -7.75 -8.55 -33.87
CA ASN A 350 -7.81 -9.58 -32.81
C ASN A 350 -9.09 -10.45 -32.90
N ASN A 351 -9.09 -11.46 -33.77
CA ASN A 351 -10.14 -12.50 -33.79
C ASN A 351 -10.17 -13.33 -32.48
N ASN A 352 -9.15 -13.18 -31.63
CA ASN A 352 -9.02 -13.81 -30.32
C ASN A 352 -9.34 -12.85 -29.16
N ALA A 353 -9.82 -11.62 -29.39
CA ALA A 353 -10.18 -10.70 -28.31
C ALA A 353 -11.27 -11.31 -27.40
N LEU A 354 -11.25 -10.97 -26.11
CA LEU A 354 -12.37 -11.26 -25.23
C LEU A 354 -13.57 -10.39 -25.65
N ILE A 355 -14.70 -11.05 -25.92
CA ILE A 355 -16.01 -10.45 -26.17
C ILE A 355 -16.93 -10.90 -25.04
N LEU A 356 -17.85 -10.04 -24.58
CA LEU A 356 -18.89 -10.38 -23.59
C LEU A 356 -20.25 -10.52 -24.29
N PRO A 357 -20.70 -11.74 -24.65
CA PRO A 357 -21.94 -11.92 -25.42
C PRO A 357 -23.16 -11.46 -24.62
N ALA A 358 -24.05 -10.66 -25.22
CA ALA A 358 -25.24 -10.16 -24.53
C ALA A 358 -26.14 -11.28 -23.97
N ASN A 359 -26.23 -12.42 -24.66
CA ASN A 359 -26.97 -13.59 -24.17
C ASN A 359 -26.28 -14.25 -22.96
N ALA A 360 -24.95 -14.28 -22.91
CA ALA A 360 -24.19 -14.77 -21.75
C ALA A 360 -24.37 -13.84 -20.53
N VAL A 361 -24.39 -12.52 -20.74
CA VAL A 361 -24.70 -11.50 -19.72
C VAL A 361 -26.09 -11.70 -19.14
N LYS A 362 -27.12 -11.82 -19.99
CA LYS A 362 -28.53 -12.03 -19.56
C LYS A 362 -28.71 -13.25 -18.65
N ILE A 363 -27.97 -14.34 -18.90
CA ILE A 363 -28.07 -15.60 -18.13
C ILE A 363 -26.96 -15.79 -17.08
N GLY A 364 -26.03 -14.83 -16.92
CA GLY A 364 -24.89 -14.92 -16.00
C GLY A 364 -23.86 -16.01 -16.33
N SER A 365 -23.83 -16.53 -17.56
CA SER A 365 -22.99 -17.68 -17.94
C SER A 365 -21.56 -17.26 -18.29
N THR A 366 -20.57 -17.90 -17.68
CA THR A 366 -19.15 -17.73 -18.01
C THR A 366 -18.65 -18.74 -19.06
N ALA A 367 -19.53 -19.45 -19.76
CA ALA A 367 -19.13 -20.54 -20.67
C ALA A 367 -18.25 -20.08 -21.85
N PHE A 368 -18.42 -18.84 -22.31
CA PHE A 368 -17.56 -18.23 -23.34
C PHE A 368 -16.10 -18.08 -22.90
N LEU A 369 -15.85 -17.98 -21.58
CA LEU A 369 -14.52 -17.86 -20.99
C LEU A 369 -13.81 -19.23 -20.86
N ASN A 370 -14.43 -20.34 -21.26
CA ASN A 370 -13.80 -21.66 -21.23
C ASN A 370 -12.58 -21.72 -22.18
N GLY A 371 -11.42 -22.13 -21.65
CA GLY A 371 -10.17 -22.30 -22.40
C GLY A 371 -8.98 -21.54 -21.78
N ASN A 372 -7.98 -21.30 -22.61
CA ASN A 372 -6.76 -20.59 -22.25
C ASN A 372 -6.86 -19.11 -22.69
N TRP A 373 -6.50 -18.20 -21.79
CA TRP A 373 -6.52 -16.76 -22.02
C TRP A 373 -5.22 -16.12 -21.55
N ARG A 374 -4.80 -15.06 -22.21
CA ARG A 374 -3.72 -14.18 -21.79
C ARG A 374 -4.30 -12.80 -21.49
N ALA A 375 -4.08 -12.31 -20.27
CA ALA A 375 -4.28 -10.91 -19.94
C ALA A 375 -2.91 -10.21 -19.97
N ILE A 376 -2.84 -9.07 -20.64
CA ILE A 376 -1.66 -8.21 -20.69
C ILE A 376 -2.07 -6.83 -20.16
N PRO A 377 -1.40 -6.29 -19.12
CA PRO A 377 -1.66 -4.92 -18.67
C PRO A 377 -1.16 -3.91 -19.73
N GLU A 378 -1.99 -2.93 -20.04
CA GLU A 378 -1.69 -1.87 -21.02
C GLU A 378 -0.82 -0.78 -20.38
N ILE A 379 0.44 -1.13 -20.13
CA ILE A 379 1.43 -0.23 -19.58
C ILE A 379 1.87 0.74 -20.69
N LYS A 380 1.39 1.99 -20.64
CA LYS A 380 1.68 3.06 -21.62
C LYS A 380 3.13 3.56 -21.65
N SER A 381 4.07 2.80 -21.11
CA SER A 381 5.51 3.06 -21.19
C SER A 381 6.27 1.74 -21.04
N SER A 382 6.97 1.32 -22.10
CA SER A 382 7.74 0.07 -22.16
C SER A 382 9.11 0.17 -21.47
N LEU A 383 9.16 0.79 -20.28
CA LEU A 383 10.39 1.04 -19.53
C LEU A 383 10.98 -0.22 -18.89
N THR A 384 10.11 -1.17 -18.52
CA THR A 384 10.47 -2.52 -18.08
C THR A 384 10.20 -3.50 -19.22
N GLY A 385 11.17 -4.35 -19.56
CA GLY A 385 11.03 -5.29 -20.68
C GLY A 385 9.83 -6.23 -20.54
N LYS A 386 9.11 -6.45 -21.65
CA LYS A 386 7.96 -7.35 -21.86
C LYS A 386 6.95 -7.40 -20.68
N PRO A 387 5.81 -6.68 -20.74
CA PRO A 387 4.86 -6.62 -19.62
C PRO A 387 4.43 -8.04 -19.17
N PRO A 388 4.30 -8.27 -17.85
CA PRO A 388 4.06 -9.61 -17.31
C PRO A 388 2.74 -10.15 -17.86
N SER A 389 2.81 -11.24 -18.63
CA SER A 389 1.63 -11.87 -19.23
C SER A 389 1.00 -12.83 -18.22
N LEU A 390 -0.20 -12.51 -17.74
CA LEU A 390 -0.97 -13.40 -16.87
C LEU A 390 -1.68 -14.42 -17.77
N ARG A 391 -1.33 -15.71 -17.66
CA ARG A 391 -1.99 -16.79 -18.40
C ARG A 391 -3.03 -17.46 -17.52
N TYR A 392 -4.29 -17.44 -17.95
CA TYR A 392 -5.43 -18.03 -17.28
C TYR A 392 -5.88 -19.29 -18.00
N GLN A 393 -6.17 -20.36 -17.26
CA GLN A 393 -6.86 -21.54 -17.76
C GLN A 393 -8.17 -21.68 -16.99
N ILE A 394 -9.30 -21.48 -17.66
CA ILE A 394 -10.63 -21.37 -17.04
C ILE A 394 -11.59 -22.41 -17.62
N LYS A 395 -12.40 -23.03 -16.75
CA LYS A 395 -13.49 -23.94 -17.08
C LYS A 395 -14.65 -23.73 -16.08
N GLN A 396 -15.85 -23.42 -16.58
CA GLN A 396 -17.08 -23.26 -15.78
C GLN A 396 -16.91 -22.30 -14.58
N GLY A 397 -16.30 -21.14 -14.81
CA GLY A 397 -16.12 -20.09 -13.79
C GLY A 397 -15.05 -20.39 -12.73
N LYS A 398 -14.33 -21.51 -12.83
CA LYS A 398 -13.17 -21.83 -11.99
C LYS A 398 -11.94 -21.99 -12.87
N GLY A 399 -10.76 -21.72 -12.34
CA GLY A 399 -9.53 -21.84 -13.11
C GLY A 399 -8.26 -21.69 -12.30
N SER A 400 -7.14 -21.64 -13.01
CA SER A 400 -5.85 -21.22 -12.46
C SER A 400 -5.26 -20.08 -13.28
N VAL A 401 -4.39 -19.29 -12.65
CA VAL A 401 -3.54 -18.30 -13.30
C VAL A 401 -2.08 -18.65 -13.08
N LYS A 402 -1.28 -18.56 -14.14
CA LYS A 402 0.18 -18.65 -14.14
C LYS A 402 0.77 -17.31 -14.59
N ILE A 403 1.68 -16.78 -13.80
CA ILE A 403 2.53 -15.63 -14.14
C ILE A 403 3.97 -16.12 -14.20
N THR A 404 4.77 -15.60 -15.14
CA THR A 404 6.21 -15.84 -15.19
C THR A 404 6.91 -14.48 -15.25
N HIS A 405 7.79 -14.23 -14.29
CA HIS A 405 8.58 -13.00 -14.18
C HIS A 405 9.89 -13.11 -14.99
N GLY A 406 10.62 -12.00 -15.14
CA GLY A 406 11.86 -11.96 -15.92
C GLY A 406 12.91 -12.96 -15.44
N ASP A 407 12.97 -13.19 -14.13
CA ASP A 407 13.90 -14.07 -13.43
C ASP A 407 13.47 -15.56 -13.47
N ASN A 408 12.65 -15.94 -14.46
CA ASN A 408 11.97 -17.23 -14.63
C ASN A 408 11.03 -17.69 -13.48
N VAL A 409 10.99 -16.96 -12.36
CA VAL A 409 10.08 -17.22 -11.24
C VAL A 409 8.64 -17.35 -11.74
N THR A 410 8.00 -18.47 -11.40
CA THR A 410 6.64 -18.81 -11.82
C THR A 410 5.70 -18.78 -10.63
N CYS A 411 4.73 -17.87 -10.67
CA CYS A 411 3.68 -17.72 -9.66
C CYS A 411 2.38 -18.37 -10.12
N ARG A 412 1.71 -19.11 -9.23
CA ARG A 412 0.41 -19.77 -9.52
C ARG A 412 -0.64 -19.51 -8.45
N ALA A 413 -1.88 -19.25 -8.87
CA ALA A 413 -3.05 -19.22 -7.98
C ALA A 413 -4.26 -19.89 -8.63
N ASN A 414 -5.22 -20.31 -7.79
CA ASN A 414 -6.57 -20.66 -8.24
C ASN A 414 -7.41 -19.38 -8.34
N VAL A 415 -8.26 -19.29 -9.36
CA VAL A 415 -9.12 -18.13 -9.63
C VAL A 415 -10.57 -18.53 -9.83
N THR A 416 -11.46 -17.60 -9.55
CA THR A 416 -12.90 -17.69 -9.82
C THR A 416 -13.30 -16.55 -10.75
N ALA A 417 -14.02 -16.89 -11.81
CA ALA A 417 -14.63 -15.97 -12.75
C ALA A 417 -16.16 -16.05 -12.65
N GLY A 418 -16.83 -14.91 -12.54
CA GLY A 418 -18.29 -14.82 -12.44
C GLY A 418 -18.81 -13.63 -13.25
N LEU A 419 -19.95 -13.81 -13.92
CA LEU A 419 -20.60 -12.75 -14.69
C LEU A 419 -21.82 -12.24 -13.92
N MET A 420 -21.74 -11.00 -13.45
CA MET A 420 -22.80 -10.37 -12.67
C MET A 420 -23.99 -9.97 -13.55
N LYS A 421 -25.21 -9.95 -12.97
CA LYS A 421 -26.43 -9.43 -13.64
C LYS A 421 -26.29 -7.97 -14.13
N SER A 422 -25.30 -7.23 -13.62
CA SER A 422 -24.93 -5.87 -14.05
C SER A 422 -24.04 -5.80 -15.30
N GLY A 423 -23.75 -6.93 -15.96
CA GLY A 423 -22.88 -6.99 -17.14
C GLY A 423 -21.38 -6.98 -16.85
N ASN A 424 -20.97 -6.87 -15.58
CA ASN A 424 -19.58 -6.96 -15.18
C ASN A 424 -19.13 -8.43 -15.12
N LEU A 425 -18.15 -8.83 -15.93
CA LEU A 425 -17.37 -10.04 -15.67
C LEU A 425 -16.30 -9.71 -14.62
N VAL A 426 -16.22 -10.51 -13.55
CA VAL A 426 -15.20 -10.37 -12.50
C VAL A 426 -14.38 -11.65 -12.44
N ILE A 427 -13.05 -11.54 -12.53
CA ILE A 427 -12.08 -12.62 -12.32
C ILE A 427 -11.19 -12.24 -11.14
N ASN A 428 -11.23 -13.01 -10.06
CA ASN A 428 -10.49 -12.72 -8.83
C ASN A 428 -9.87 -14.01 -8.23
N SER A 429 -8.86 -13.89 -7.39
CA SER A 429 -8.29 -14.97 -6.58
C SER A 429 -8.51 -14.70 -5.09
N ARG A 430 -9.01 -15.70 -4.36
CA ARG A 430 -9.19 -15.61 -2.90
C ARG A 430 -7.87 -15.54 -2.11
N TYR A 431 -6.75 -15.93 -2.73
CA TYR A 431 -5.45 -16.08 -2.07
C TYR A 431 -4.32 -15.50 -2.94
N ARG A 432 -3.20 -15.12 -2.31
CA ARG A 432 -1.98 -14.78 -3.05
C ARG A 432 -1.43 -16.00 -3.79
N ALA A 433 -0.91 -15.77 -4.99
CA ALA A 433 -0.23 -16.79 -5.78
C ALA A 433 1.04 -17.23 -5.07
N GLN A 434 1.29 -18.54 -5.05
CA GLN A 434 2.57 -19.09 -4.58
C GLN A 434 3.55 -19.10 -5.74
N CYS A 435 4.75 -18.58 -5.50
CA CYS A 435 5.81 -18.45 -6.49
C CYS A 435 6.89 -19.52 -6.25
N SER A 436 7.62 -19.88 -7.31
CA SER A 436 8.61 -20.98 -7.29
C SER A 436 9.87 -20.71 -6.44
N ASP A 437 10.05 -19.46 -6.00
CA ASP A 437 11.03 -18.97 -5.04
C ASP A 437 10.52 -19.00 -3.58
N GLY A 438 9.26 -19.41 -3.35
CA GLY A 438 8.58 -19.36 -2.05
C GLY A 438 7.83 -18.05 -1.76
N SER A 439 7.93 -17.04 -2.63
CA SER A 439 7.28 -15.74 -2.44
C SER A 439 5.75 -15.81 -2.71
N LYS A 440 5.03 -14.74 -2.33
CA LYS A 440 3.55 -14.67 -2.41
C LYS A 440 3.08 -13.43 -3.18
N TYR A 441 2.73 -13.62 -4.46
CA TYR A 441 2.33 -12.54 -5.35
C TYR A 441 0.82 -12.24 -5.31
N GLN A 442 0.43 -10.96 -5.32
CA GLN A 442 -0.97 -10.53 -5.34
C GLN A 442 -1.51 -10.55 -6.78
N ILE A 443 -2.42 -11.48 -7.08
CA ILE A 443 -3.16 -11.49 -8.35
C ILE A 443 -4.12 -10.28 -8.38
N PRO A 444 -4.17 -9.51 -9.49
CA PRO A 444 -5.15 -8.44 -9.64
C PRO A 444 -6.56 -8.98 -9.84
N GLU A 445 -7.54 -8.25 -9.35
CA GLU A 445 -8.95 -8.44 -9.68
C GLU A 445 -9.21 -7.84 -11.06
N ILE A 446 -9.58 -8.66 -12.05
CA ILE A 446 -9.94 -8.19 -13.39
C ILE A 446 -11.46 -7.99 -13.43
N VAL A 447 -11.88 -6.77 -13.76
CA VAL A 447 -13.29 -6.44 -14.05
C VAL A 447 -13.40 -6.04 -15.52
N CYS A 448 -14.18 -6.79 -16.29
CA CYS A 448 -14.46 -6.49 -17.70
C CYS A 448 -15.92 -6.07 -17.90
N LYS A 449 -16.13 -5.10 -18.79
CA LYS A 449 -17.45 -4.66 -19.27
C LYS A 449 -17.61 -4.94 -20.76
N GLN A 450 -18.84 -4.84 -21.26
CA GLN A 450 -19.08 -4.73 -22.70
C GLN A 450 -18.56 -3.37 -23.17
N GLY A 451 -17.59 -3.35 -24.08
CA GLY A 451 -17.08 -2.13 -24.70
C GLY A 451 -17.88 -1.74 -25.94
N THR A 452 -17.62 -0.54 -26.47
CA THR A 452 -18.38 0.04 -27.61
C THR A 452 -18.03 -0.55 -28.98
N THR A 453 -17.12 -1.52 -29.05
CA THR A 453 -16.62 -2.14 -30.30
C THR A 453 -16.62 -3.67 -30.19
N ASP A 454 -17.63 -4.24 -29.52
CA ASP A 454 -17.82 -5.65 -29.12
C ASP A 454 -16.74 -6.27 -28.21
N ILE A 455 -15.50 -5.80 -28.29
CA ILE A 455 -14.38 -6.15 -27.41
C ILE A 455 -14.69 -5.73 -25.98
N ALA A 456 -14.23 -6.54 -25.03
CA ALA A 456 -14.40 -6.32 -23.59
C ALA A 456 -13.47 -5.24 -23.04
N ASP A 457 -14.04 -4.20 -22.42
CA ASP A 457 -13.31 -3.19 -21.66
C ASP A 457 -12.87 -3.77 -20.30
N CYS A 458 -11.69 -4.41 -20.27
CA CYS A 458 -11.11 -5.03 -19.08
C CYS A 458 -10.17 -4.09 -18.30
N LYS A 459 -10.31 -4.08 -16.97
CA LYS A 459 -9.44 -3.35 -16.04
C LYS A 459 -8.96 -4.25 -14.91
N GLY A 460 -7.66 -4.28 -14.68
CA GLY A 460 -7.01 -5.04 -13.61
C GLY A 460 -6.70 -4.14 -12.43
N ARG A 461 -7.28 -4.46 -11.27
CA ARG A 461 -7.13 -3.75 -10.01
C ARG A 461 -6.17 -4.51 -9.10
N TYR A 462 -5.01 -3.93 -8.82
CA TYR A 462 -3.94 -4.54 -8.01
C TYR A 462 -4.06 -4.19 -6.52
N ASP A 463 -4.52 -2.97 -6.21
CA ASP A 463 -4.81 -2.50 -4.85
C ASP A 463 -6.04 -1.57 -4.84
N ALA A 464 -6.14 -0.60 -3.92
CA ALA A 464 -7.25 0.37 -3.90
C ALA A 464 -7.09 1.51 -4.91
N ASN A 465 -5.85 1.89 -5.22
CA ASN A 465 -5.47 3.05 -6.03
C ASN A 465 -4.90 2.63 -7.40
N THR A 466 -4.26 1.45 -7.49
CA THR A 466 -3.68 0.94 -8.73
C THR A 466 -4.69 0.12 -9.55
N THR A 467 -5.26 0.76 -10.58
CA THR A 467 -6.07 0.10 -11.62
C THR A 467 -5.49 0.39 -13.00
N LEU A 468 -5.24 -0.66 -13.79
CA LEU A 468 -4.70 -0.57 -15.15
C LEU A 468 -5.73 -1.11 -16.17
N SER A 469 -5.76 -0.56 -17.39
CA SER A 469 -6.42 -1.25 -18.50
C SER A 469 -5.69 -2.56 -18.82
N MET A 470 -6.42 -3.57 -19.29
CA MET A 470 -5.85 -4.85 -19.69
C MET A 470 -6.46 -5.34 -20.99
N THR A 471 -5.62 -5.74 -21.94
CA THR A 471 -6.08 -6.48 -23.11
C THR A 471 -6.20 -7.96 -22.74
N MET A 472 -7.37 -8.58 -22.95
CA MET A 472 -7.55 -10.03 -22.81
C MET A 472 -7.71 -10.69 -24.18
N THR A 473 -6.85 -11.66 -24.49
CA THR A 473 -6.90 -12.43 -25.73
C THR A 473 -6.85 -13.94 -25.46
N ARG A 474 -7.50 -14.74 -26.31
CA ARG A 474 -7.52 -16.20 -26.20
C ARG A 474 -6.21 -16.77 -26.72
N GLU A 475 -5.56 -17.64 -25.95
CA GLU A 475 -4.43 -18.42 -26.47
C GLU A 475 -5.01 -19.52 -27.36
N SER A 476 -4.69 -19.48 -28.66
CA SER A 476 -4.92 -20.61 -29.57
C SER A 476 -4.11 -21.82 -29.09
N LYS A 477 -4.65 -23.02 -29.33
CA LYS A 477 -4.03 -24.29 -28.94
C LYS A 477 -2.89 -24.66 -29.89
#